data_AF-D4INW1-F1
#
_entry.id   AF-D4INW1-F1
#
_cell.length_a   1.000
_cell.length_b   1.000
_cell.length_c   1.000
_cell.angle_alpha   90.00
_cell.angle_beta   90.00
_cell.angle_gamma   90.00
#
_symmetry.space_group_name_H-M   'P 1'
#
loop_
_entity.id
_entity.type
_entity.pdbx_description
1 polymer ?
#
loop_
_entity_poly.entity_id
_entity_poly.type
_entity_poly.pdbx_seq_one_letter_code
_entity_poly.pdbx_strand_id
1 'polypeptide(L)'
;MTICFQKRGRYMAGFSYLLNPKAVEEGCLAIILPNMVDIPKSNCMLNLFEAHIKSDTVVFDYTTKEGKQNVFKFPLTGFNEKYLEQFI
;
A
#
# COMPACT_ATOMS: atom_id res chain seq x y z
N MET A 1 4.58 9.89 -1.83
CA MET A 1 4.93 8.50 -1.45
C MET A 1 4.45 7.59 -2.56
N THR A 2 5.12 6.47 -2.79
CA THR A 2 4.67 5.42 -3.71
C THR A 2 4.42 4.15 -2.91
N ILE A 3 3.33 3.46 -3.24
CA ILE A 3 2.90 2.21 -2.62
C ILE A 3 2.97 1.14 -3.70
N CYS A 4 3.74 0.07 -3.46
CA CYS A 4 3.99 -0.99 -4.43
C CYS A 4 3.70 -2.37 -3.81
N PHE A 5 2.81 -3.13 -4.43
CA PHE A 5 2.57 -4.52 -4.10
C PHE A 5 3.57 -5.40 -4.87
N GLN A 6 4.24 -6.30 -4.14
CA GLN A 6 5.25 -7.19 -4.69
C GLN A 6 4.95 -8.65 -4.36
N LYS A 7 5.33 -9.55 -5.26
CA LYS A 7 5.35 -10.99 -5.03
C LYS A 7 6.72 -11.54 -5.39
N ARG A 8 7.41 -12.13 -4.42
CA ARG A 8 8.77 -12.67 -4.55
C ARG A 8 9.73 -11.62 -5.11
N GLY A 9 9.59 -10.37 -4.62
CA GLY A 9 10.37 -9.21 -5.04
C GLY A 9 10.02 -8.64 -6.42
N ARG A 10 9.02 -9.17 -7.14
CA ARG A 10 8.57 -8.64 -8.44
C ARG A 10 7.41 -7.67 -8.25
N TYR A 11 7.47 -6.53 -8.93
CA TYR A 11 6.39 -5.55 -8.98
C TYR A 11 5.12 -6.16 -9.56
N MET A 12 3.99 -5.96 -8.89
CA MET A 12 2.67 -6.38 -9.37
C MET A 12 1.79 -5.19 -9.73
N ALA A 13 1.64 -4.27 -8.78
CA ALA A 13 0.81 -3.08 -8.91
C ALA A 13 1.29 -2.03 -7.93
N GLY A 14 0.99 -0.76 -8.20
CA GLY A 14 1.38 0.32 -7.33
C GLY A 14 0.87 1.65 -7.82
N PHE A 15 0.86 2.62 -6.92
CA PHE A 15 0.38 3.95 -7.20
C PHE A 15 1.09 4.95 -6.29
N SER A 16 1.13 6.20 -6.74
CA SER A 16 1.63 7.30 -5.93
C SER A 16 0.49 7.94 -5.15
N TYR A 17 0.74 8.24 -3.89
CA TYR A 17 -0.18 8.92 -3.00
C TYR A 17 0.49 10.14 -2.38
N LEU A 18 -0.24 11.26 -2.38
CA LEU A 18 0.16 12.49 -1.71
C LEU A 18 -0.49 12.52 -0.33
N LEU A 19 0.32 12.50 0.72
CA LEU A 19 -0.16 12.56 2.09
C LEU A 19 -0.71 13.97 2.38
N ASN A 20 -1.84 14.04 3.09
CA ASN A 20 -2.34 15.30 3.64
C ASN A 20 -1.47 15.68 4.87
N PRO A 21 -0.73 16.80 4.81
CA PRO A 21 0.16 17.19 5.91
C PRO A 21 -0.56 17.36 7.25
N LYS A 22 -1.80 17.89 7.23
CA LYS A 22 -2.59 18.10 8.45
C LYS A 22 -2.97 16.78 9.12
N ALA A 23 -3.39 15.79 8.34
CA ALA A 23 -3.73 14.46 8.86
C ALA A 23 -2.53 13.77 9.51
N VAL A 24 -1.33 13.99 8.97
CA VAL A 24 -0.08 13.46 9.54
C VAL A 24 0.29 14.16 10.85
N GLU A 25 0.10 15.48 10.94
CA GLU A 25 0.40 16.27 12.15
C GLU A 25 -0.56 15.95 13.30
N GLU A 26 -1.83 15.72 13.00
CA GLU A 26 -2.87 15.39 13.98
C GLU A 26 -2.84 13.92 14.44
N GLY A 27 -1.94 13.09 13.89
CA GLY A 27 -1.83 11.67 14.23
C GLY A 27 -2.99 10.81 13.71
N CYS A 28 -3.75 11.31 12.74
CA CYS A 28 -4.89 10.63 12.14
C CYS A 28 -4.43 9.53 11.15
N LEU A 29 -5.38 8.67 10.75
CA LEU A 29 -5.18 7.74 9.63
C LEU A 29 -4.83 8.54 8.36
N ALA A 30 -3.56 8.50 7.98
CA ALA A 30 -3.03 9.35 6.90
C ALA A 30 -3.45 8.90 5.49
N ILE A 31 -3.94 7.66 5.34
CA ILE A 31 -4.34 7.07 4.06
C ILE A 31 -5.63 6.28 4.28
N ILE A 32 -6.70 6.75 3.66
CA ILE A 32 -7.98 6.04 3.59
C ILE A 32 -8.33 5.96 2.11
N LEU A 33 -8.46 4.73 1.59
CA LEU A 33 -8.74 4.48 0.19
C LEU A 33 -9.94 3.54 0.05
N PRO A 34 -10.80 3.74 -0.96
CA PRO A 34 -11.76 2.73 -1.35
C PRO A 34 -11.03 1.45 -1.79
N ASN A 35 -11.68 0.29 -1.68
CA ASN A 35 -11.07 -0.96 -2.13
C ASN A 35 -10.71 -0.95 -3.62
N MET A 36 -11.51 -0.25 -4.43
CA MET A 36 -11.23 -0.04 -5.85
C MET A 36 -10.60 1.33 -6.05
N VAL A 37 -9.34 1.36 -6.46
CA VAL A 37 -8.58 2.60 -6.70
C VAL A 37 -8.30 2.72 -8.18
N ASP A 38 -8.68 3.84 -8.78
CA ASP A 38 -8.25 4.18 -10.14
C ASP A 38 -6.75 4.53 -10.11
N ILE A 39 -5.94 3.85 -10.93
CA ILE A 39 -4.53 4.19 -11.08
C ILE A 39 -4.41 5.15 -12.28
N PRO A 40 -4.13 6.45 -12.02
CA PRO A 40 -4.04 7.45 -13.08
C PRO A 40 -3.02 7.02 -14.14
N LYS A 41 -3.34 7.28 -15.41
CA LYS A 41 -2.51 6.98 -16.59
C LYS A 41 -2.43 5.50 -16.99
N SER A 42 -3.01 4.58 -16.23
CA SER A 42 -3.00 3.14 -16.57
C SER A 42 -4.32 2.61 -17.14
N ASN A 43 -5.41 3.40 -17.08
CA ASN A 43 -6.79 2.96 -17.35
C ASN A 43 -7.17 1.66 -16.61
N CYS A 44 -6.49 1.37 -15.50
CA CYS A 44 -6.68 0.15 -14.72
C CYS A 44 -7.20 0.51 -13.34
N MET A 45 -8.21 -0.22 -12.92
CA MET A 45 -8.76 -0.17 -11.58
C MET A 45 -8.06 -1.23 -10.72
N LEU A 46 -7.41 -0.81 -9.64
CA LEU A 46 -6.74 -1.69 -8.69
C LEU A 46 -7.69 -2.07 -7.57
N ASN A 47 -7.92 -3.37 -7.39
CA ASN A 47 -8.54 -3.91 -6.19
C ASN A 47 -7.46 -4.10 -5.11
N LEU A 48 -7.49 -3.26 -4.08
CA LEU A 48 -6.51 -3.29 -2.99
C LEU A 48 -6.56 -4.61 -2.23
N PHE A 49 -7.73 -5.10 -1.88
CA PHE A 49 -7.88 -6.36 -1.14
C PHE A 49 -7.31 -7.55 -1.92
N GLU A 50 -7.61 -7.64 -3.21
CA GLU A 50 -7.03 -8.66 -4.09
C GLU A 50 -5.50 -8.53 -4.18
N ALA A 51 -4.98 -7.30 -4.26
CA ALA A 51 -3.55 -7.05 -4.24
C ALA A 51 -2.90 -7.53 -2.93
N HIS A 52 -3.53 -7.29 -1.76
CA HIS A 52 -3.05 -7.77 -0.46
C HIS A 52 -3.02 -9.30 -0.38
N ILE A 53 -4.04 -9.98 -0.93
CA ILE A 53 -4.08 -11.46 -0.95
C ILE A 53 -2.98 -12.04 -1.86
N LYS A 54 -2.77 -11.43 -3.03
CA LYS A 54 -1.88 -12.01 -4.07
C LYS A 54 -0.40 -11.69 -3.87
N SER A 55 -0.10 -10.58 -3.21
CA SER A 55 1.26 -10.12 -2.90
C SER A 55 1.78 -10.72 -1.58
N ASP A 56 3.10 -10.74 -1.41
CA ASP A 56 3.73 -11.15 -0.15
C ASP A 56 4.38 -9.97 0.58
N THR A 57 4.44 -8.80 -0.05
CA THR A 57 5.03 -7.58 0.51
C THR A 57 4.35 -6.34 -0.07
N VAL A 58 4.07 -5.34 0.77
CA VAL A 58 3.82 -3.95 0.34
C VAL A 58 5.05 -3.12 0.63
N VAL A 59 5.51 -2.36 -0.37
CA VAL A 59 6.66 -1.46 -0.27
C VAL A 59 6.17 -0.02 -0.31
N PHE A 60 6.62 0.78 0.64
CA PHE A 60 6.35 2.20 0.74
C PHE A 60 7.65 2.95 0.48
N ASP A 61 7.72 3.62 -0.67
CA ASP A 61 8.83 4.52 -1.02
C ASP A 61 8.41 5.94 -0.66
N TYR A 62 9.13 6.57 0.27
CA TYR A 62 8.76 7.87 0.82
C TYR A 62 9.95 8.78 1.06
N THR A 63 9.67 10.08 1.12
CA THR A 63 10.63 11.10 1.53
C THR A 63 10.37 11.42 3.00
N THR A 64 11.42 11.40 3.84
CA THR A 64 11.31 11.83 5.23
C THR A 64 11.12 13.35 5.33
N LYS A 65 10.82 13.86 6.52
CA LYS A 65 10.68 15.31 6.76
C LYS A 65 11.97 16.08 6.45
N GLU A 66 13.12 15.43 6.59
CA GLU A 66 14.45 15.97 6.28
C GLU A 66 14.80 15.89 4.78
N GLY A 67 13.88 15.44 3.92
CA GLY A 67 14.08 15.37 2.47
C GLY A 67 14.79 14.10 1.99
N LYS A 68 15.08 13.13 2.88
CA LYS A 68 15.80 11.90 2.52
C LYS A 68 14.85 10.85 1.96
N GLN A 69 15.23 10.17 0.88
CA GLN A 69 14.52 8.99 0.38
C GLN A 69 14.68 7.81 1.34
N ASN A 70 13.59 7.12 1.62
CA ASN A 70 13.56 5.93 2.47
C ASN A 70 12.51 4.94 1.97
N VAL A 71 12.66 3.68 2.40
CA VAL A 71 11.83 2.56 1.97
C VAL A 71 11.40 1.78 3.19
N PHE A 72 10.09 1.58 3.34
CA PHE A 72 9.52 0.67 4.33
C PHE A 72 8.90 -0.53 3.62
N LYS A 73 9.23 -1.74 4.08
CA LYS A 73 8.70 -2.99 3.52
C LYS A 73 7.84 -3.66 4.56
N PHE A 74 6.55 -3.78 4.27
CA PHE A 74 5.60 -4.47 5.12
C PHE A 74 5.32 -5.87 4.57
N PRO A 75 5.65 -6.94 5.33
CA PRO A 75 5.36 -8.29 4.89
C PRO A 75 3.86 -8.58 4.97
N LEU A 76 3.32 -9.17 3.90
CA LEU A 76 1.95 -9.71 3.83
C LEU A 76 1.93 -11.24 3.87
N THR A 77 3.08 -11.88 4.08
CA THR A 77 3.17 -13.34 4.24
C THR A 77 2.27 -13.78 5.40
N GLY A 78 1.36 -14.72 5.14
CA GLY A 78 0.38 -15.19 6.11
C GLY A 78 -0.85 -14.28 6.29
N PHE A 79 -0.95 -13.14 5.58
CA PHE A 79 -2.15 -12.30 5.61
C PHE A 79 -3.38 -13.10 5.15
N ASN A 80 -3.30 -13.75 3.99
CA ASN A 80 -4.41 -14.58 3.49
C ASN A 80 -4.68 -15.81 4.38
N GLU A 81 -3.63 -16.42 4.92
CA GLU A 81 -3.73 -17.65 5.72
C GLU A 81 -4.50 -17.40 7.03
N LYS A 82 -4.25 -16.27 7.70
CA LYS A 82 -4.89 -15.93 8.98
C LYS A 82 -6.15 -15.07 8.84
N TYR A 83 -6.35 -14.40 7.70
CA TYR A 83 -7.51 -13.52 7.51
C TYR A 83 -8.82 -14.32 7.46
N LEU A 84 -8.84 -15.47 6.77
CA LEU A 84 -10.04 -16.31 6.71
C LEU A 84 -10.38 -16.94 8.07
N GLU A 85 -9.38 -17.21 8.92
CA GLU A 85 -9.57 -17.71 10.28
C GLU A 85 -10.31 -16.72 11.19
N GLN A 86 -10.40 -15.43 10.83
CA GLN A 86 -11.12 -14.42 11.62
C GLN A 86 -12.65 -14.43 11.40
N PHE A 87 -13.14 -15.19 10.42
CA PHE A 87 -14.56 -15.25 10.05
C PHE A 87 -15.21 -16.61 10.34
N ILE A 88 -14.50 -17.53 11.02
CA ILE A 88 -14.97 -18.87 11.38
C ILE A 88 -15.16 -18.96 12.90
#